data_AF-A0A3N5T7R6-F1
#
_entry.id   AF-A0A3N5T7R6-F1
#
_cell.length_a   1.000
_cell.length_b   1.000
_cell.length_c   1.000
_cell.angle_alpha   90.00
_cell.angle_beta   90.00
_cell.angle_gamma   90.00
#
_symmetry.space_group_name_H-M   'P 1'
#
loop_
_entity.id
_entity.type
_entity.pdbx_description
1 polymer ?
#
loop_
_entity_poly.entity_id
_entity_poly.type
_entity_poly.pdbx_seq_one_letter_code
_entity_poly.pdbx_strand_id
1 'polypeptide(L)'
;MGYGQERQRLFQGSQRNETISVFPTYSQLFQTPVWHQVKRYNKADLAGLIKERTGTVLDPDTLFDIQVKRIHEYKRQHLNVLHIVTLYNRLKKNPSADITPRTFIFGGKAAPRYFMAKLIIKLINSVAEVVNGDPDVAGRLKVVFFPDFNVKNSQYIYPAADLSEQIPTAGKEASGTGNMKLTMNGALTIGTLDGANVEIREEVGAENFFLFGLTVEDVVKLKTRGYNPRDYYESNVDLREAIDQIASGHFSRGDENLFKPLVGSLLQHDDYLVFADYQSYVACQDRVSEAFRDQKGWTRMSILNTARSGKFSSDRSIRDYCDRIWRVKPVPVEVE
;
A
#
# COMPACT_ATOMS: atom_id res chain seq x y z
N MET A 1 38.34 -27.11 27.66
CA MET A 1 38.26 -26.24 28.86
C MET A 1 38.50 -24.81 28.40
N GLY A 2 37.63 -23.86 28.79
CA GLY A 2 37.93 -22.43 28.67
C GLY A 2 37.19 -21.64 27.57
N TYR A 3 35.85 -21.68 27.55
CA TYR A 3 35.01 -20.69 26.83
C TYR A 3 33.86 -20.19 27.72
N GLY A 4 34.12 -20.03 29.02
CA GLY A 4 33.11 -19.71 30.03
C GLY A 4 33.44 -18.53 30.96
N GLN A 5 34.54 -17.80 30.75
CA GLN A 5 35.01 -16.78 31.71
C GLN A 5 35.11 -15.34 31.18
N GLU A 6 34.64 -15.05 29.97
CA GLU A 6 34.65 -13.68 29.42
C GLU A 6 33.32 -12.91 29.56
N ARG A 7 32.32 -13.48 30.25
CA ARG A 7 31.03 -12.81 30.51
C ARG A 7 30.92 -12.13 31.89
N GLN A 8 31.99 -12.08 32.68
CA GLN A 8 31.93 -11.58 34.06
C GLN A 8 32.99 -10.50 34.43
N ARG A 9 33.56 -9.79 33.46
CA ARG A 9 34.52 -8.69 33.71
C ARG A 9 34.03 -7.29 33.30
N LEU A 10 32.73 -7.01 33.43
CA LEU A 10 32.20 -5.65 33.25
C LEU A 10 31.52 -5.07 34.51
N PHE A 11 31.55 -5.78 35.64
CA PHE A 11 30.86 -5.34 36.87
C PHE A 11 31.73 -5.45 38.13
N GLN A 12 32.97 -4.94 38.11
CA GLN A 12 33.69 -4.64 39.35
C GLN A 12 34.55 -3.39 39.21
N GLY A 13 34.21 -2.35 39.98
CA GLY A 13 35.12 -1.24 40.32
C GLY A 13 34.79 0.13 39.71
N SER A 14 34.01 0.95 40.41
CA SER A 14 34.55 2.06 41.21
C SER A 14 33.39 2.94 41.71
N GLN A 15 33.32 3.14 43.03
CA GLN A 15 32.49 4.18 43.61
C GLN A 15 33.13 5.53 43.27
N ARG A 16 32.47 6.32 42.43
CA ARG A 16 32.64 7.78 42.39
C ARG A 16 31.26 8.42 42.36
N ASN A 17 31.03 9.28 43.35
CA ASN A 17 29.94 10.23 43.37
C ASN A 17 30.11 11.20 42.20
N GLU A 18 29.47 10.91 41.08
CA GLU A 18 29.17 11.90 40.05
C GLU A 18 27.66 11.89 39.85
N THR A 19 27.10 13.09 39.92
CA THR A 19 25.68 13.42 39.78
C THR A 19 25.09 12.66 38.58
N ILE A 20 24.16 11.75 38.86
CA ILE A 20 23.45 10.97 37.85
C ILE A 20 22.77 11.96 36.90
N SER A 21 23.36 12.15 35.72
CA SER A 21 22.68 12.83 34.63
C SER A 21 21.46 11.99 34.29
N VAL A 22 20.31 12.63 34.32
CA VAL A 22 18.99 12.06 34.03
C VAL A 22 19.08 11.11 32.84
N PHE A 23 19.05 9.81 33.10
CA PHE A 23 18.89 8.80 32.06
C PHE A 23 17.57 9.07 31.34
N PRO A 24 17.53 9.13 30.00
CA PRO A 24 16.27 9.21 29.28
C PRO A 24 15.38 8.04 29.69
N THR A 25 14.12 8.32 30.01
CA THR A 25 13.15 7.27 30.35
C THR A 25 13.07 6.24 29.22
N TYR A 26 12.89 4.96 29.57
CA TYR A 26 12.78 3.81 28.66
C TYR A 26 11.77 4.03 27.50
N SER A 27 10.81 4.95 27.68
CA SER A 27 9.83 5.37 26.67
C SER A 27 10.41 6.11 25.47
N GLN A 28 11.57 6.77 25.60
CA GLN A 28 12.20 7.53 24.50
C GLN A 28 13.17 6.67 23.67
N LEU A 29 13.68 5.57 24.23
CA LEU A 29 14.71 4.73 23.61
C LEU A 29 14.15 3.56 22.77
N PHE A 30 12.91 3.12 23.02
CA PHE A 30 12.40 1.87 22.43
C PHE A 30 11.66 2.01 21.09
N GLN A 31 11.23 3.21 20.67
CA GLN A 31 10.10 3.28 19.74
C GLN A 31 10.42 3.69 18.30
N THR A 32 11.29 4.67 18.04
CA THR A 32 11.46 5.16 16.66
C THR A 32 12.63 4.51 15.91
N PRO A 33 13.87 4.47 16.45
CA PRO A 33 15.02 4.03 15.66
C PRO A 33 14.97 2.54 15.31
N VAL A 34 14.60 1.68 16.27
CA VAL A 34 14.51 0.22 16.05
C VAL A 34 13.39 -0.12 15.07
N TRP A 35 12.19 0.47 15.24
CA TRP A 35 11.06 0.24 14.34
C TRP A 35 11.39 0.62 12.90
N HIS A 36 11.98 1.79 12.70
CA HIS A 36 12.43 2.25 11.38
C HIS A 36 13.51 1.34 10.80
N GLN A 37 14.48 0.89 11.62
CA GLN A 37 15.54 -0.01 11.16
C GLN A 37 15.00 -1.36 10.70
N VAL A 38 14.04 -1.94 11.42
CA VAL A 38 13.37 -3.19 11.00
C VAL A 38 12.61 -2.98 9.69
N LYS A 39 11.84 -1.90 9.56
CA LYS A 39 11.13 -1.58 8.31
C LYS A 39 12.09 -1.43 7.14
N ARG A 40 13.16 -0.66 7.32
CA ARG A 40 14.18 -0.43 6.29
C ARG A 40 14.90 -1.72 5.90
N TYR A 41 15.23 -2.59 6.86
CA TYR A 41 15.80 -3.91 6.60
C TYR A 41 14.87 -4.75 5.72
N ASN A 42 13.58 -4.85 6.06
CA ASN A 42 12.60 -5.57 5.26
C ASN A 42 12.47 -5.00 3.84
N LYS A 43 12.53 -3.68 3.69
CA LYS A 43 12.51 -3.00 2.38
C LYS A 43 13.75 -3.33 1.55
N ALA A 44 14.93 -3.40 2.18
CA ALA A 44 16.16 -3.80 1.51
C ALA A 44 16.11 -5.26 1.04
N ASP A 45 15.59 -6.17 1.86
CA ASP A 45 15.40 -7.58 1.50
C ASP A 45 14.44 -7.73 0.31
N LEU A 46 13.30 -7.01 0.34
CA LEU A 46 12.38 -7.00 -0.80
C LEU A 46 13.01 -6.39 -2.05
N ALA A 47 13.75 -5.29 -1.91
CA ALA A 47 14.45 -4.66 -3.03
C ALA A 47 15.47 -5.59 -3.68
N GLY A 48 16.20 -6.38 -2.88
CA GLY A 48 17.11 -7.43 -3.36
C GLY A 48 16.39 -8.50 -4.18
N LEU A 49 15.27 -9.01 -3.66
CA LEU A 49 14.45 -10.02 -4.35
C LEU A 49 13.83 -9.46 -5.65
N ILE A 50 13.41 -8.21 -5.66
CA ILE A 50 12.89 -7.54 -6.85
C ILE A 50 13.98 -7.39 -7.90
N LYS A 51 15.17 -6.93 -7.51
CA LYS A 51 16.31 -6.81 -8.41
C LYS A 51 16.67 -8.17 -9.04
N GLU A 52 16.70 -9.24 -8.25
CA GLU A 52 16.96 -10.59 -8.74
C GLU A 52 15.94 -11.04 -9.82
N ARG A 53 14.65 -10.74 -9.61
CA ARG A 53 13.57 -11.26 -10.47
C ARG A 53 13.22 -10.39 -11.66
N THR A 54 13.41 -9.07 -11.56
CA THR A 54 12.97 -8.11 -12.59
C THR A 54 14.11 -7.26 -13.15
N GLY A 55 15.31 -7.34 -12.55
CA GLY A 55 16.42 -6.44 -12.85
C GLY A 55 16.22 -5.00 -12.34
N THR A 56 15.07 -4.69 -11.75
CA THR A 56 14.74 -3.33 -11.28
C THR A 56 15.41 -3.06 -9.94
N VAL A 57 16.25 -2.03 -9.88
CA VAL A 57 16.85 -1.57 -8.63
C VAL A 57 15.90 -0.59 -7.94
N LEU A 58 15.56 -0.87 -6.69
CA LEU A 58 14.74 -0.02 -5.84
C LEU A 58 15.59 0.61 -4.74
N ASP A 59 15.19 1.81 -4.32
CA ASP A 59 15.79 2.48 -3.17
C ASP A 59 14.91 2.22 -1.92
N PRO A 60 15.43 1.48 -0.91
CA PRO A 60 14.71 1.18 0.33
C PRO A 60 14.36 2.39 1.19
N ASP A 61 14.88 3.58 0.88
CA ASP A 61 14.58 4.82 1.63
C ASP A 61 13.35 5.57 1.06
N THR A 62 12.86 5.17 -0.13
CA THR A 62 11.61 5.71 -0.72
C THR A 62 10.36 5.13 -0.05
N LEU A 63 9.22 5.81 -0.10
CA LEU A 63 7.94 5.25 0.36
C LEU A 63 7.58 4.01 -0.47
N PHE A 64 7.52 2.82 0.15
CA PHE A 64 7.04 1.60 -0.52
C PHE A 64 5.50 1.55 -0.47
N ASP A 65 4.90 1.92 -1.60
CA ASP A 65 3.47 1.98 -1.85
C ASP A 65 3.01 0.68 -2.52
N ILE A 66 2.29 -0.18 -1.78
CA ILE A 66 2.10 -1.58 -2.16
C ILE A 66 0.62 -1.90 -2.40
N GLN A 67 0.33 -2.38 -3.61
CA GLN A 67 -0.96 -2.95 -3.99
C GLN A 67 -0.81 -4.41 -4.44
N VAL A 68 -0.87 -5.33 -3.47
CA VAL A 68 -0.83 -6.78 -3.74
C VAL A 68 -2.18 -7.48 -3.51
N LYS A 69 -2.80 -7.94 -4.59
CA LYS A 69 -4.08 -8.67 -4.60
C LYS A 69 -4.38 -9.22 -5.99
N ARG A 70 -5.42 -10.06 -6.12
CA ARG A 70 -5.92 -10.46 -7.45
C ARG A 70 -6.17 -9.22 -8.32
N ILE A 71 -5.87 -9.30 -9.60
CA ILE A 71 -6.14 -8.20 -10.54
C ILE A 71 -7.60 -8.31 -10.98
N HIS A 72 -8.37 -7.28 -10.66
CA HIS A 72 -9.80 -7.20 -10.96
C HIS A 72 -10.20 -5.72 -11.01
N GLU A 73 -11.11 -5.36 -11.91
CA GLU A 73 -11.55 -3.97 -12.06
C GLU A 73 -12.06 -3.34 -10.74
N TYR A 74 -12.91 -4.02 -9.95
CA TYR A 74 -13.36 -3.48 -8.66
C TYR A 74 -12.25 -3.25 -7.64
N LYS A 75 -11.07 -3.88 -7.78
CA LYS A 75 -9.91 -3.67 -6.90
C LYS A 75 -9.07 -2.46 -7.32
N ARG A 76 -9.42 -1.86 -8.47
CA ARG A 76 -8.98 -0.55 -8.96
C ARG A 76 -7.47 -0.34 -9.00
N GLN A 77 -6.70 -1.35 -9.42
CA GLN A 77 -5.27 -1.14 -9.71
C GLN A 77 -5.04 -0.03 -10.75
N HIS A 78 -5.99 0.17 -11.67
CA HIS A 78 -5.94 1.24 -12.65
C HIS A 78 -6.20 2.63 -12.05
N LEU A 79 -6.98 2.77 -10.95
CA LEU A 79 -7.04 4.02 -10.19
C LEU A 79 -5.66 4.38 -9.60
N ASN A 80 -4.95 3.39 -9.08
CA ASN A 80 -3.58 3.58 -8.61
C ASN A 80 -2.64 4.00 -9.76
N VAL A 81 -2.76 3.37 -10.92
CA VAL A 81 -2.00 3.78 -12.12
C VAL A 81 -2.30 5.22 -12.55
N LEU A 82 -3.57 5.67 -12.49
CA LEU A 82 -3.90 7.06 -12.81
C LEU A 82 -3.19 8.04 -11.88
N HIS A 83 -3.07 7.71 -10.59
CA HIS A 83 -2.28 8.51 -9.65
C HIS A 83 -0.78 8.52 -10.00
N ILE A 84 -0.21 7.38 -10.40
CA ILE A 84 1.19 7.32 -10.86
C ILE A 84 1.43 8.23 -12.08
N VAL A 85 0.53 8.19 -13.07
CA VAL A 85 0.59 9.06 -14.25
C VAL A 85 0.45 10.53 -13.85
N THR A 86 -0.39 10.82 -12.86
CA THR A 86 -0.56 12.18 -12.31
C THR A 86 0.74 12.70 -11.67
N LEU A 87 1.40 11.88 -10.84
CA LEU A 87 2.70 12.24 -10.25
C LEU A 87 3.78 12.42 -11.31
N TYR A 88 3.81 11.53 -12.31
CA TYR A 88 4.72 11.65 -13.45
C TYR A 88 4.51 12.99 -14.18
N ASN A 89 3.27 13.35 -14.52
CA ASN A 89 2.97 14.61 -15.21
C ASN A 89 3.32 15.84 -14.36
N ARG A 90 3.06 15.81 -13.05
CA ARG A 90 3.47 16.87 -12.11
C ARG A 90 4.99 17.07 -12.13
N LEU A 91 5.77 15.98 -12.13
CA LEU A 91 7.24 16.04 -12.24
C LEU A 91 7.72 16.54 -13.60
N LYS A 92 7.08 16.15 -14.70
CA LYS A 92 7.45 16.63 -16.04
C LYS A 92 7.19 18.12 -16.21
N LYS A 93 6.10 18.63 -15.63
CA LYS A 93 5.76 20.07 -15.64
C LYS A 93 6.66 20.89 -14.71
N ASN A 94 7.05 20.31 -13.58
CA ASN A 94 7.98 20.94 -12.64
C ASN A 94 9.07 19.96 -12.20
N PRO A 95 10.16 19.82 -12.97
CA PRO A 95 11.27 18.93 -12.64
C PRO A 95 11.97 19.28 -11.32
N SER A 96 11.78 20.49 -10.78
CA SER A 96 12.32 20.92 -9.48
C SER A 96 11.38 20.64 -8.30
N ALA A 97 10.19 20.09 -8.53
CA ALA A 97 9.24 19.79 -7.48
C ALA A 97 9.85 18.86 -6.42
N ASP A 98 9.85 19.34 -5.18
CA ASP A 98 10.12 18.52 -4.00
C ASP A 98 8.89 17.65 -3.73
N ILE A 99 8.96 16.40 -4.16
CA ILE A 99 7.96 15.37 -3.86
C ILE A 99 8.58 14.30 -2.97
N THR A 100 7.76 13.64 -2.16
CA THR A 100 8.17 12.46 -1.42
C THR A 100 8.54 11.32 -2.39
N PRO A 101 9.80 10.85 -2.41
CA PRO A 101 10.21 9.76 -3.30
C PRO A 101 9.42 8.49 -3.03
N ARG A 102 8.91 7.85 -4.09
CA ARG A 102 7.95 6.75 -3.96
C ARG A 102 8.24 5.61 -4.93
N THR A 103 8.14 4.40 -4.41
CA THR A 103 8.21 3.15 -5.17
C THR A 103 6.86 2.43 -5.10
N PHE A 104 6.17 2.37 -6.24
CA PHE A 104 4.91 1.65 -6.40
C PHE A 104 5.18 0.18 -6.72
N ILE A 105 4.67 -0.72 -5.88
CA ILE A 105 4.88 -2.17 -5.99
C ILE A 105 3.52 -2.84 -6.18
N PHE A 106 3.30 -3.36 -7.37
CA PHE A 106 2.14 -4.17 -7.70
C PHE A 106 2.47 -5.66 -7.61
N GLY A 107 1.48 -6.47 -7.28
CA GLY A 107 1.59 -7.92 -7.34
C GLY A 107 0.23 -8.57 -7.39
N GLY A 108 0.04 -9.51 -8.30
CA GLY A 108 -1.25 -10.13 -8.49
C GLY A 108 -1.34 -11.00 -9.73
N LYS A 109 -2.45 -11.72 -9.84
CA LYS A 109 -2.78 -12.54 -11.01
C LYS A 109 -4.16 -12.14 -11.52
N ALA A 110 -4.30 -12.10 -12.84
CA ALA A 110 -5.59 -12.04 -13.53
C ALA A 110 -6.07 -13.46 -13.85
N ALA A 111 -7.39 -13.67 -13.90
CA ALA A 111 -7.93 -14.93 -14.39
C ALA A 111 -7.60 -15.10 -15.89
N PRO A 112 -7.37 -16.32 -16.41
CA PRO A 112 -6.85 -16.53 -17.76
C PRO A 112 -7.66 -15.88 -18.89
N ARG A 113 -9.00 -15.88 -18.75
CA ARG A 113 -9.94 -15.32 -19.73
C ARG A 113 -10.35 -13.87 -19.43
N TYR A 114 -9.86 -13.27 -18.35
CA TYR A 114 -10.26 -11.92 -17.97
C TYR A 114 -9.41 -10.88 -18.71
N PHE A 115 -9.87 -10.53 -19.92
CA PHE A 115 -9.18 -9.60 -20.81
C PHE A 115 -8.86 -8.26 -20.14
N MET A 116 -9.85 -7.59 -19.52
CA MET A 116 -9.63 -6.28 -18.92
C MET A 116 -8.61 -6.31 -17.76
N ALA A 117 -8.66 -7.33 -16.91
CA ALA A 117 -7.67 -7.51 -15.86
C ALA A 117 -6.24 -7.72 -16.42
N LYS A 118 -6.10 -8.47 -17.53
CA LYS A 118 -4.80 -8.60 -18.22
C LYS A 118 -4.36 -7.29 -18.86
N LEU A 119 -5.29 -6.50 -19.40
CA LEU A 119 -5.00 -5.19 -19.96
C LEU A 119 -4.53 -4.20 -18.89
N ILE A 120 -5.09 -4.26 -17.68
CA ILE A 120 -4.61 -3.49 -16.52
C ILE A 120 -3.18 -3.91 -16.14
N ILE A 121 -2.86 -5.22 -16.13
CA ILE A 121 -1.47 -5.69 -15.92
C ILE A 121 -0.55 -5.11 -16.98
N LYS A 122 -0.97 -5.14 -18.26
CA LYS A 122 -0.19 -4.55 -19.35
C LYS A 122 0.00 -3.05 -19.14
N LEU A 123 -1.03 -2.31 -18.75
CA LEU A 123 -0.95 -0.88 -18.46
C LEU A 123 0.07 -0.58 -17.36
N ILE A 124 0.03 -1.31 -16.22
CA ILE A 124 0.97 -1.12 -15.12
C ILE A 124 2.42 -1.28 -15.62
N ASN A 125 2.71 -2.35 -16.37
CA ASN A 125 4.05 -2.61 -16.89
C ASN A 125 4.48 -1.57 -17.93
N SER A 126 3.55 -1.12 -18.77
CA SER A 126 3.77 -0.07 -19.77
C SER A 126 4.10 1.28 -19.15
N VAL A 127 3.36 1.68 -18.11
CA VAL A 127 3.66 2.89 -17.32
C VAL A 127 5.00 2.73 -16.61
N ALA A 128 5.28 1.55 -16.04
CA ALA A 128 6.55 1.28 -15.39
C ALA A 128 7.75 1.39 -16.36
N GLU A 129 7.62 0.94 -17.60
CA GLU A 129 8.67 1.06 -18.62
C GLU A 129 9.03 2.53 -18.87
N VAL A 130 8.03 3.38 -19.09
CA VAL A 130 8.22 4.82 -19.34
C VAL A 130 8.77 5.52 -18.10
N VAL A 131 8.10 5.37 -16.95
CA VAL A 131 8.48 6.06 -15.71
C VAL A 131 9.88 5.66 -15.25
N ASN A 132 10.23 4.38 -15.28
CA ASN A 132 11.52 3.92 -14.80
C ASN A 132 12.68 4.28 -15.76
N GLY A 133 12.38 4.52 -17.04
CA GLY A 133 13.35 4.89 -18.08
C GLY A 133 13.52 6.40 -18.26
N ASP A 134 12.65 7.23 -17.68
CA ASP A 134 12.72 8.68 -17.82
C ASP A 134 13.72 9.29 -16.81
N PRO A 135 14.83 9.92 -17.28
CA PRO A 135 15.81 10.55 -16.41
C PRO A 135 15.24 11.70 -15.58
N ASP A 136 14.17 12.36 -16.05
CA ASP A 136 13.58 13.50 -15.34
C ASP A 136 12.89 13.08 -14.05
N VAL A 137 12.48 11.82 -13.89
CA VAL A 137 11.82 11.33 -12.66
C VAL A 137 12.68 10.36 -11.86
N ALA A 138 13.93 10.12 -12.31
CA ALA A 138 14.86 9.21 -11.67
C ALA A 138 15.08 9.55 -10.18
N GLY A 139 15.07 8.52 -9.34
CA GLY A 139 15.23 8.65 -7.88
C GLY A 139 13.98 9.16 -7.14
N ARG A 140 12.95 9.63 -7.85
CA ARG A 140 11.72 10.18 -7.23
C ARG A 140 10.49 9.31 -7.44
N LEU A 141 10.40 8.66 -8.60
CA LEU A 141 9.28 7.79 -8.93
C LEU A 141 9.81 6.47 -9.50
N LYS A 142 9.33 5.36 -8.95
CA LYS A 142 9.64 4.02 -9.45
C LYS A 142 8.37 3.17 -9.43
N VAL A 143 8.18 2.34 -10.44
CA VAL A 143 7.04 1.41 -10.53
C VAL A 143 7.56 0.02 -10.84
N VAL A 144 7.05 -0.99 -10.14
CA VAL A 144 7.41 -2.39 -10.42
C VAL A 144 6.22 -3.30 -10.26
N PHE A 145 6.09 -4.26 -11.17
CA PHE A 145 5.15 -5.36 -11.05
C PHE A 145 5.92 -6.62 -10.64
N PHE A 146 5.69 -7.10 -9.42
CA PHE A 146 6.31 -8.34 -8.94
C PHE A 146 5.65 -9.57 -9.60
N PRO A 147 6.40 -10.37 -10.38
CA PRO A 147 5.83 -11.49 -11.11
C PRO A 147 5.44 -12.64 -10.16
N ASP A 148 4.39 -13.37 -10.56
CA ASP A 148 3.93 -14.58 -9.89
C ASP A 148 3.65 -14.43 -8.38
N PHE A 149 2.96 -13.35 -7.97
CA PHE A 149 2.56 -13.15 -6.57
C PHE A 149 1.86 -14.39 -5.98
N ASN A 150 2.38 -14.87 -4.85
CA ASN A 150 1.96 -16.09 -4.16
C ASN A 150 2.32 -16.03 -2.66
N VAL A 151 2.00 -17.05 -1.88
CA VAL A 151 2.26 -17.03 -0.42
C VAL A 151 3.75 -16.91 -0.11
N LYS A 152 4.62 -17.63 -0.83
CA LYS A 152 6.08 -17.64 -0.58
C LYS A 152 6.70 -16.26 -0.75
N ASN A 153 6.39 -15.57 -1.85
CA ASN A 153 6.94 -14.22 -2.07
C ASN A 153 6.24 -13.14 -1.24
N SER A 154 4.97 -13.32 -0.88
CA SER A 154 4.24 -12.35 -0.05
C SER A 154 4.86 -12.15 1.33
N GLN A 155 5.62 -13.13 1.84
CA GLN A 155 6.35 -13.04 3.12
C GLN A 155 7.43 -11.94 3.12
N TYR A 156 7.96 -11.58 1.95
CA TYR A 156 8.89 -10.45 1.80
C TYR A 156 8.16 -9.13 1.55
N ILE A 157 6.96 -9.20 0.95
CA ILE A 157 6.21 -8.01 0.54
C ILE A 157 5.51 -7.34 1.72
N TYR A 158 4.77 -8.10 2.53
CA TYR A 158 4.00 -7.50 3.63
C TYR A 158 4.87 -6.75 4.66
N PRO A 159 6.03 -7.29 5.11
CA PRO A 159 6.87 -6.59 6.08
C PRO A 159 7.55 -5.33 5.53
N ALA A 160 7.70 -5.22 4.21
CA ALA A 160 8.36 -4.10 3.53
C ALA A 160 7.42 -2.94 3.18
N ALA A 161 6.10 -3.13 3.23
CA ALA A 161 5.15 -2.08 2.89
C ALA A 161 5.20 -0.92 3.89
N ASP A 162 5.29 0.31 3.38
CA ASP A 162 5.01 1.52 4.16
C ASP A 162 3.53 1.86 4.05
N LEU A 163 3.01 1.88 2.81
CA LEU A 163 1.61 2.16 2.49
C LEU A 163 0.92 0.92 1.89
N SER A 164 -0.31 0.68 2.34
CA SER A 164 -1.16 -0.44 1.99
C SER A 164 -2.36 0.05 1.18
N GLU A 165 -2.39 -0.30 -0.11
CA GLU A 165 -3.43 0.13 -1.06
C GLU A 165 -4.70 -0.74 -0.96
N GLN A 166 -5.68 -0.24 -0.23
CA GLN A 166 -6.97 -0.91 0.02
C GLN A 166 -8.12 -0.13 -0.59
N ILE A 167 -8.06 0.00 -1.91
CA ILE A 167 -8.87 0.91 -2.70
C ILE A 167 -10.01 0.28 -3.53
N PRO A 168 -10.70 -0.81 -3.13
CA PRO A 168 -11.84 -1.28 -3.91
C PRO A 168 -12.98 -0.25 -3.91
N THR A 169 -13.85 -0.30 -4.90
CA THR A 169 -15.10 0.49 -4.87
C THR A 169 -15.92 0.09 -3.65
N ALA A 170 -16.42 1.07 -2.88
CA ALA A 170 -17.19 0.78 -1.68
C ALA A 170 -18.38 -0.15 -1.96
N GLY A 171 -18.53 -1.18 -1.11
CA GLY A 171 -19.56 -2.22 -1.23
C GLY A 171 -19.18 -3.40 -2.14
N LYS A 172 -17.92 -3.56 -2.55
CA LYS A 172 -17.48 -4.65 -3.44
C LYS A 172 -16.54 -5.66 -2.78
N GLU A 173 -15.78 -5.26 -1.78
CA GLU A 173 -14.93 -6.14 -0.98
C GLU A 173 -15.69 -6.60 0.27
N ALA A 174 -15.97 -7.90 0.36
CA ALA A 174 -16.68 -8.44 1.53
C ALA A 174 -15.87 -8.35 2.83
N SER A 175 -14.55 -8.43 2.74
CA SER A 175 -13.64 -8.36 3.88
C SER A 175 -12.25 -7.92 3.41
N GLY A 176 -11.45 -8.86 2.92
CA GLY A 176 -10.04 -8.65 2.61
C GLY A 176 -9.17 -9.05 3.81
N THR A 177 -8.15 -9.87 3.56
CA THR A 177 -7.18 -10.32 4.59
C THR A 177 -5.76 -9.83 4.31
N GLY A 178 -5.51 -9.30 3.11
CA GLY A 178 -4.23 -8.67 2.78
C GLY A 178 -4.01 -7.36 3.55
N ASN A 179 -5.07 -6.57 3.73
CA ASN A 179 -5.07 -5.37 4.57
C ASN A 179 -4.68 -5.69 6.03
N MET A 180 -5.26 -6.73 6.63
CA MET A 180 -4.93 -7.17 8.00
C MET A 180 -3.44 -7.50 8.14
N LYS A 181 -2.87 -8.25 7.18
CA LYS A 181 -1.43 -8.60 7.18
C LYS A 181 -0.55 -7.36 7.08
N LEU A 182 -0.91 -6.42 6.22
CA LEU A 182 -0.19 -5.17 6.03
C LEU A 182 -0.24 -4.31 7.30
N THR A 183 -1.43 -4.16 7.91
CA THR A 183 -1.61 -3.46 9.18
C THR A 183 -0.80 -4.09 10.32
N MET A 184 -0.82 -5.42 10.45
CA MET A 184 0.00 -6.13 11.45
C MET A 184 1.50 -5.87 11.25
N ASN A 185 1.95 -5.72 10.00
CA ASN A 185 3.34 -5.43 9.64
C ASN A 185 3.69 -3.94 9.62
N GLY A 186 2.82 -3.07 10.18
CA GLY A 186 3.08 -1.65 10.36
C GLY A 186 2.88 -0.81 9.10
N ALA A 187 2.28 -1.33 8.04
CA ALA A 187 1.90 -0.50 6.90
C ALA A 187 0.66 0.33 7.23
N LEU A 188 0.68 1.61 6.89
CA LEU A 188 -0.49 2.47 7.01
C LEU A 188 -1.43 2.20 5.84
N THR A 189 -2.74 2.25 6.10
CA THR A 189 -3.73 1.96 5.05
C THR A 189 -4.25 3.24 4.45
N ILE A 190 -4.21 3.30 3.11
CA ILE A 190 -5.05 4.19 2.32
C ILE A 190 -6.18 3.35 1.71
N GLY A 191 -7.42 3.79 1.89
CA GLY A 191 -8.54 2.97 1.46
C GLY A 191 -9.91 3.60 1.58
N THR A 192 -10.87 2.91 0.98
CA THR A 192 -12.31 3.21 1.07
C THR A 192 -12.94 2.59 2.31
N LEU A 193 -14.14 3.08 2.70
CA LEU A 193 -14.98 2.42 3.71
C LEU A 193 -15.66 1.18 3.11
N ASP A 194 -14.88 0.11 2.99
CA ASP A 194 -15.32 -1.18 2.43
C ASP A 194 -14.69 -2.37 3.15
N GLY A 195 -15.44 -3.48 3.25
CA GLY A 195 -14.98 -4.71 3.89
C GLY A 195 -14.31 -4.49 5.25
N ALA A 196 -13.15 -5.13 5.44
CA ALA A 196 -12.40 -5.06 6.69
C ALA A 196 -11.66 -3.73 6.90
N ASN A 197 -11.67 -2.80 5.94
CA ASN A 197 -11.12 -1.46 6.18
C ASN A 197 -11.91 -0.70 7.24
N VAL A 198 -13.23 -0.94 7.31
CA VAL A 198 -14.10 -0.34 8.33
C VAL A 198 -13.62 -0.78 9.72
N GLU A 199 -13.48 -2.09 9.93
CA GLU A 199 -12.98 -2.64 11.19
C GLU A 199 -11.54 -2.20 11.48
N ILE A 200 -10.65 -2.16 10.48
CA ILE A 200 -9.27 -1.70 10.69
C ILE A 200 -9.28 -0.25 11.18
N ARG A 201 -10.03 0.63 10.52
CA ARG A 201 -10.11 2.04 10.90
C ARG A 201 -10.67 2.22 12.32
N GLU A 202 -11.66 1.43 12.71
CA GLU A 202 -12.19 1.42 14.08
C GLU A 202 -11.12 1.04 15.10
N GLU A 203 -10.38 -0.05 14.86
CA GLU A 203 -9.37 -0.54 15.80
C GLU A 203 -8.15 0.39 15.88
N VAL A 204 -7.62 0.83 14.74
CA VAL A 204 -6.37 1.61 14.71
C VAL A 204 -6.60 3.07 15.04
N GLY A 205 -7.85 3.56 14.95
CA GLY A 205 -8.21 4.97 15.10
C GLY A 205 -8.19 5.72 13.77
N ALA A 206 -9.16 6.60 13.57
CA ALA A 206 -9.35 7.36 12.34
C ALA A 206 -8.12 8.21 11.95
N GLU A 207 -7.35 8.66 12.94
CA GLU A 207 -6.14 9.45 12.77
C GLU A 207 -4.95 8.65 12.21
N ASN A 208 -4.99 7.31 12.28
CA ASN A 208 -3.93 6.43 11.79
C ASN A 208 -4.34 5.67 10.50
N PHE A 209 -5.34 6.19 9.78
CA PHE A 209 -5.90 5.62 8.55
C PHE A 209 -6.20 6.72 7.51
N PHE A 210 -5.76 6.53 6.26
CA PHE A 210 -5.98 7.47 5.17
C PHE A 210 -7.27 7.14 4.41
N LEU A 211 -8.40 7.62 4.92
CA LEU A 211 -9.70 7.43 4.29
C LEU A 211 -9.91 8.37 3.10
N PHE A 212 -10.43 7.84 1.99
CA PHE A 212 -10.93 8.62 0.85
C PHE A 212 -12.12 7.94 0.18
N GLY A 213 -12.69 8.65 -0.81
CA GLY A 213 -13.69 8.11 -1.73
C GLY A 213 -15.12 8.10 -1.18
N LEU A 214 -16.02 7.66 -2.05
CA LEU A 214 -17.44 7.53 -1.78
C LEU A 214 -17.74 6.44 -0.74
N THR A 215 -18.77 6.67 0.07
CA THR A 215 -19.38 5.64 0.92
C THR A 215 -20.24 4.69 0.09
N VAL A 216 -20.65 3.54 0.65
CA VAL A 216 -21.58 2.61 -0.03
C VAL A 216 -22.88 3.32 -0.41
N GLU A 217 -23.40 4.16 0.49
CA GLU A 217 -24.62 4.94 0.27
C GLU A 217 -24.44 5.95 -0.86
N ASP A 218 -23.28 6.61 -0.93
CA ASP A 218 -22.99 7.59 -1.98
C ASP A 218 -22.77 6.92 -3.34
N VAL A 219 -22.16 5.73 -3.38
CA VAL A 219 -22.07 4.89 -4.59
C VAL A 219 -23.46 4.57 -5.14
N VAL A 220 -24.39 4.14 -4.27
CA VAL A 220 -25.77 3.84 -4.68
C VAL A 220 -26.46 5.10 -5.20
N LYS A 221 -26.43 6.20 -4.43
CA LYS A 221 -27.05 7.47 -4.83
C LYS A 221 -26.52 7.99 -6.16
N LEU A 222 -25.20 7.94 -6.37
CA LEU A 222 -24.56 8.44 -7.59
C LEU A 222 -25.00 7.62 -8.80
N LYS A 223 -25.02 6.28 -8.67
CA LYS A 223 -25.49 5.40 -9.75
C LYS A 223 -26.98 5.61 -10.06
N THR A 224 -27.84 5.70 -9.04
CA THR A 224 -29.28 5.93 -9.22
C THR A 224 -29.59 7.28 -9.87
N ARG A 225 -28.74 8.30 -9.67
CA ARG A 225 -28.88 9.62 -10.31
C ARG A 225 -28.46 9.65 -11.79
N GLY A 226 -27.96 8.54 -12.33
CA GLY A 226 -27.45 8.49 -13.70
C GLY A 226 -26.00 8.98 -13.80
N TYR A 227 -25.09 8.33 -13.06
CA TYR A 227 -23.66 8.60 -13.13
C TYR A 227 -23.15 8.66 -14.58
N ASN A 228 -22.53 9.78 -14.95
CA ASN A 228 -21.87 9.97 -16.22
C ASN A 228 -20.36 10.21 -15.98
N PRO A 229 -19.48 9.26 -16.32
CA PRO A 229 -18.04 9.43 -16.11
C PRO A 229 -17.43 10.57 -16.96
N ARG A 230 -18.05 10.94 -18.08
CA ARG A 230 -17.55 12.04 -18.92
C ARG A 230 -17.53 13.37 -18.19
N ASP A 231 -18.50 13.62 -17.31
CA ASP A 231 -18.56 14.87 -16.55
C ASP A 231 -17.32 15.05 -15.66
N TYR A 232 -16.84 13.95 -15.07
CA TYR A 232 -15.61 13.94 -14.26
C TYR A 232 -14.36 14.12 -15.11
N TYR A 233 -14.31 13.45 -16.26
CA TYR A 233 -13.22 13.59 -17.23
C TYR A 233 -13.12 15.02 -17.79
N GLU A 234 -14.24 15.67 -18.10
CA GLU A 234 -14.25 17.01 -18.69
C GLU A 234 -13.94 18.11 -17.65
N SER A 235 -14.37 17.92 -16.41
CA SER A 235 -14.21 18.91 -15.33
C SER A 235 -12.87 18.84 -14.59
N ASN A 236 -12.16 17.70 -14.65
CA ASN A 236 -10.88 17.52 -13.95
C ASN A 236 -9.71 17.47 -14.93
N VAL A 237 -8.87 18.52 -14.92
CA VAL A 237 -7.75 18.68 -15.85
C VAL A 237 -6.69 17.60 -15.68
N ASP A 238 -6.34 17.24 -14.45
CA ASP A 238 -5.33 16.21 -14.16
C ASP A 238 -5.81 14.81 -14.61
N LEU A 239 -7.09 14.50 -14.35
CA LEU A 239 -7.71 13.26 -14.81
C LEU A 239 -7.73 13.19 -16.34
N ARG A 240 -8.16 14.28 -16.99
CA ARG A 240 -8.24 14.36 -18.45
C ARG A 240 -6.87 14.10 -19.07
N GLU A 241 -5.85 14.81 -18.61
CA GLU A 241 -4.48 14.65 -19.09
C GLU A 241 -3.96 13.22 -18.91
N ALA A 242 -4.21 12.60 -17.75
CA ALA A 242 -3.78 11.22 -17.51
C ALA A 242 -4.47 10.23 -18.47
N ILE A 243 -5.76 10.41 -18.73
CA ILE A 243 -6.52 9.57 -19.68
C ILE A 243 -6.10 9.80 -21.12
N ASP A 244 -5.94 11.06 -21.53
CA ASP A 244 -5.48 11.43 -22.87
C ASP A 244 -4.07 10.89 -23.15
N GLN A 245 -3.19 10.93 -22.16
CA GLN A 245 -1.84 10.38 -22.30
C GLN A 245 -1.83 8.85 -22.41
N ILE A 246 -2.74 8.15 -21.72
CA ILE A 246 -2.93 6.70 -21.91
C ILE A 246 -3.50 6.41 -23.29
N ALA A 247 -4.44 7.22 -23.78
CA ALA A 247 -5.08 7.06 -25.08
C ALA A 247 -4.16 7.38 -26.27
N SER A 248 -3.24 8.34 -26.12
CA SER A 248 -2.35 8.82 -27.19
C SER A 248 -1.22 7.86 -27.57
N GLY A 249 -1.12 6.72 -26.89
CA GLY A 249 -0.08 5.74 -27.12
C GLY A 249 1.26 6.05 -26.43
N HIS A 250 1.31 7.08 -25.58
CA HIS A 250 2.53 7.46 -24.83
C HIS A 250 3.10 6.28 -24.03
N PHE A 251 2.24 5.48 -23.39
CA PHE A 251 2.64 4.29 -22.62
C PHE A 251 2.63 2.98 -23.43
N SER A 252 2.44 3.04 -24.75
CA SER A 252 2.35 1.85 -25.63
C SER A 252 3.24 1.98 -26.88
N ARG A 253 4.31 2.76 -26.79
CA ARG A 253 5.28 2.97 -27.90
C ARG A 253 4.59 3.48 -29.18
N GLY A 254 3.57 4.33 -29.03
CA GLY A 254 2.80 4.91 -30.12
C GLY A 254 1.57 4.11 -30.56
N ASP A 255 1.28 2.94 -29.98
CA ASP A 255 0.05 2.20 -30.28
C ASP A 255 -1.16 2.80 -29.54
N GLU A 256 -1.88 3.69 -30.21
CA GLU A 256 -3.12 4.33 -29.71
C GLU A 256 -4.28 3.33 -29.50
N ASN A 257 -4.22 2.11 -30.06
CA ASN A 257 -5.30 1.14 -29.96
C ASN A 257 -5.17 0.21 -28.74
N LEU A 258 -3.97 0.03 -28.20
CA LEU A 258 -3.71 -0.95 -27.13
C LEU A 258 -4.63 -0.75 -25.91
N PHE A 259 -4.73 0.48 -25.41
CA PHE A 259 -5.51 0.80 -24.21
C PHE A 259 -6.91 1.35 -24.51
N LYS A 260 -7.30 1.44 -25.78
CA LYS A 260 -8.63 1.91 -26.20
C LYS A 260 -9.79 1.15 -25.52
N PRO A 261 -9.75 -0.17 -25.30
CA PRO A 261 -10.81 -0.87 -24.58
C PRO A 261 -10.97 -0.39 -23.12
N LEU A 262 -9.85 -0.16 -22.43
CA LEU A 262 -9.85 0.31 -21.04
C LEU A 262 -10.35 1.76 -20.96
N VAL A 263 -9.79 2.66 -21.78
CA VAL A 263 -10.19 4.07 -21.84
C VAL A 263 -11.66 4.21 -22.24
N GLY A 264 -12.11 3.44 -23.24
CA GLY A 264 -13.52 3.40 -23.65
C GLY A 264 -14.46 2.95 -22.53
N SER A 265 -14.10 1.90 -21.80
CA SER A 265 -14.87 1.44 -20.64
C SER A 265 -14.99 2.51 -19.55
N LEU A 266 -13.90 3.21 -19.24
CA LEU A 266 -13.89 4.28 -18.25
C LEU A 266 -14.69 5.52 -18.69
N LEU A 267 -14.61 5.91 -19.96
CA LEU A 267 -15.34 7.08 -20.49
C LEU A 267 -16.82 6.83 -20.74
N GLN A 268 -17.26 5.57 -20.84
CA GLN A 268 -18.65 5.22 -21.17
C GLN A 268 -19.43 4.68 -19.98
N HIS A 269 -18.80 3.84 -19.15
CA HIS A 269 -19.49 3.09 -18.11
C HIS A 269 -18.89 3.33 -16.73
N ASP A 270 -17.58 3.14 -16.59
CA ASP A 270 -16.86 3.19 -15.31
C ASP A 270 -17.64 2.55 -14.16
N ASP A 271 -17.92 1.24 -14.30
CA ASP A 271 -18.75 0.47 -13.36
C ASP A 271 -18.25 0.51 -11.91
N TYR A 272 -16.99 0.88 -11.72
CA TYR A 272 -16.29 0.87 -10.44
C TYR A 272 -15.95 2.28 -9.93
N LEU A 273 -16.52 3.32 -10.55
CA LEU A 273 -16.46 4.71 -10.09
C LEU A 273 -15.02 5.19 -9.87
N VAL A 274 -14.14 4.81 -10.80
CA VAL A 274 -12.73 5.17 -10.81
C VAL A 274 -12.59 6.67 -10.98
N PHE A 275 -13.36 7.28 -11.90
CA PHE A 275 -13.29 8.73 -12.12
C PHE A 275 -13.94 9.51 -10.99
N ALA A 276 -15.02 9.00 -10.41
CA ALA A 276 -15.66 9.65 -9.27
C ALA A 276 -14.74 9.73 -8.04
N ASP A 277 -13.99 8.66 -7.75
CA ASP A 277 -13.07 8.64 -6.60
C ASP A 277 -11.70 9.27 -6.90
N TYR A 278 -11.34 9.48 -8.17
CA TYR A 278 -9.99 9.91 -8.60
C TYR A 278 -9.49 11.14 -7.83
N GLN A 279 -10.24 12.23 -7.79
CA GLN A 279 -9.77 13.46 -7.15
C GLN A 279 -9.56 13.29 -5.64
N SER A 280 -10.48 12.58 -4.98
CA SER A 280 -10.38 12.32 -3.54
C SER A 280 -9.20 11.41 -3.21
N TYR A 281 -8.90 10.45 -4.09
CA TYR A 281 -7.76 9.56 -3.98
C TYR A 281 -6.44 10.32 -4.12
N VAL A 282 -6.30 11.14 -5.17
CA VAL A 282 -5.09 11.98 -5.39
C VAL A 282 -4.86 12.91 -4.20
N ALA A 283 -5.90 13.60 -3.72
CA ALA A 283 -5.78 14.48 -2.56
C ALA A 283 -5.39 13.71 -1.27
N CYS A 284 -5.88 12.48 -1.09
CA CYS A 284 -5.49 11.65 0.03
C CYS A 284 -4.03 11.16 -0.09
N GLN A 285 -3.57 10.87 -1.30
CA GLN A 285 -2.18 10.52 -1.57
C GLN A 285 -1.20 11.69 -1.35
N ASP A 286 -1.64 12.92 -1.60
CA ASP A 286 -0.88 14.12 -1.24
C ASP A 286 -0.71 14.20 0.29
N ARG A 287 -1.77 13.93 1.07
CA ARG A 287 -1.70 13.84 2.55
C ARG A 287 -0.80 12.71 3.03
N VAL A 288 -0.81 11.55 2.37
CA VAL A 288 0.14 10.45 2.65
C VAL A 288 1.58 10.93 2.45
N SER A 289 1.85 11.64 1.35
CA SER A 289 3.19 12.14 1.03
C SER A 289 3.70 13.13 2.09
N GLU A 290 2.83 14.02 2.56
CA GLU A 290 3.14 14.95 3.66
C GLU A 290 3.37 14.21 4.98
N ALA A 291 2.49 13.27 5.33
CA ALA A 291 2.62 12.49 6.56
C ALA A 291 3.89 11.65 6.61
N PHE A 292 4.35 11.12 5.47
CA PHE A 292 5.59 10.36 5.41
C PHE A 292 6.83 11.24 5.63
N ARG A 293 6.77 12.54 5.34
CA ARG A 293 7.90 13.45 5.64
C ARG A 293 8.11 13.62 7.15
N ASP A 294 7.04 13.59 7.93
CA ASP A 294 7.14 13.47 9.39
C ASP A 294 7.40 12.01 9.79
N GLN A 295 8.67 11.61 9.73
CA GLN A 295 9.10 10.24 10.07
C GLN A 295 8.73 9.83 11.51
N LYS A 296 8.66 10.77 12.46
CA LYS A 296 8.25 10.48 13.84
C LYS A 296 6.76 10.20 13.91
N GLY A 297 5.95 11.06 13.29
CA GLY A 297 4.50 10.87 13.16
C GLY A 297 4.14 9.58 12.43
N TRP A 298 4.77 9.33 11.28
CA TRP A 298 4.59 8.10 10.50
C TRP A 298 4.90 6.85 11.31
N THR A 299 6.05 6.83 11.99
CA THR A 299 6.46 5.70 12.83
C THR A 299 5.46 5.46 13.96
N ARG A 300 4.96 6.53 14.60
CA ARG A 300 3.94 6.41 15.64
C ARG A 300 2.65 5.78 15.10
N MET A 301 2.15 6.24 13.95
CA MET A 301 0.96 5.66 13.32
C MET A 301 1.17 4.17 12.98
N SER A 302 2.37 3.82 12.51
CA SER A 302 2.77 2.46 12.13
C SER A 302 2.75 1.52 13.33
N ILE A 303 3.36 1.92 14.44
CA ILE A 303 3.36 1.17 15.71
C ILE A 303 1.93 0.96 16.22
N LEU A 304 1.10 2.00 16.18
CA LEU A 304 -0.30 1.90 16.64
C LEU A 304 -1.14 0.98 15.76
N ASN A 305 -0.93 0.98 14.45
CA ASN A 305 -1.56 0.02 13.54
C ASN A 305 -1.23 -1.41 13.94
N THR A 306 0.06 -1.72 14.17
CA THR A 306 0.46 -3.06 14.63
C THR A 306 -0.11 -3.38 16.01
N ALA A 307 0.06 -2.51 17.00
CA ALA A 307 -0.37 -2.75 18.38
C ALA A 307 -1.89 -2.95 18.51
N ARG A 308 -2.68 -2.29 17.66
CA ARG A 308 -4.15 -2.37 17.66
C ARG A 308 -4.72 -3.41 16.70
N SER A 309 -3.87 -4.18 16.02
CA SER A 309 -4.32 -5.17 15.01
C SER A 309 -4.77 -6.53 15.58
N GLY A 310 -4.72 -6.73 16.90
CA GLY A 310 -4.96 -8.03 17.54
C GLY A 310 -6.31 -8.69 17.23
N LYS A 311 -7.36 -7.89 16.97
CA LYS A 311 -8.70 -8.36 16.56
C LYS A 311 -8.69 -9.21 15.29
N PHE A 312 -7.69 -9.02 14.44
CA PHE A 312 -7.58 -9.67 13.13
C PHE A 312 -6.81 -11.01 13.17
N SER A 313 -6.42 -11.49 14.35
CA SER A 313 -5.90 -12.86 14.48
C SER A 313 -6.96 -13.88 14.09
N SER A 314 -6.56 -14.89 13.30
CA SER A 314 -7.43 -16.01 12.94
C SER A 314 -7.90 -16.80 14.17
N ASP A 315 -7.14 -16.81 15.26
CA ASP A 315 -7.53 -17.50 16.50
C ASP A 315 -8.81 -16.90 17.09
N ARG A 316 -9.04 -15.60 16.88
CA ARG A 316 -10.30 -14.95 17.28
C ARG A 316 -11.44 -15.43 16.40
N SER A 317 -11.25 -15.46 15.09
CA SER A 317 -12.26 -15.97 14.15
C SER A 317 -12.59 -17.44 14.43
N ILE A 318 -11.59 -18.30 14.67
CA ILE A 318 -11.80 -19.71 15.01
C ILE A 318 -12.60 -19.84 16.31
N ARG A 319 -12.30 -19.03 17.35
CA ARG A 319 -13.11 -18.99 18.57
C ARG A 319 -14.55 -18.60 18.31
N ASP A 320 -14.81 -17.55 17.52
CA ASP A 320 -16.17 -17.15 17.12
C ASP A 320 -16.93 -18.29 16.41
N TYR A 321 -16.26 -19.04 15.51
CA TYR A 321 -16.85 -20.21 14.85
C TYR A 321 -17.15 -21.34 15.82
N CYS A 322 -16.21 -21.69 16.71
CA CYS A 322 -16.40 -22.70 17.75
C CYS A 322 -17.61 -22.35 18.64
N ASP A 323 -17.72 -21.10 19.07
CA ASP A 323 -18.74 -20.66 20.01
C ASP A 323 -20.11 -20.51 19.37
N ARG A 324 -20.20 -19.99 18.15
CA ARG A 324 -21.47 -19.56 17.53
C ARG A 324 -22.05 -20.58 16.56
N ILE A 325 -21.20 -21.33 15.85
CA ILE A 325 -21.61 -22.21 14.74
C ILE A 325 -21.34 -23.67 15.08
N TRP A 326 -20.07 -24.06 15.28
CA TRP A 326 -19.69 -25.46 15.45
C TRP A 326 -20.08 -26.03 16.81
N ARG A 327 -20.19 -25.18 17.83
CA ARG A 327 -20.53 -25.54 19.22
C ARG A 327 -19.56 -26.58 19.79
N VAL A 328 -18.26 -26.39 19.58
CA VAL A 328 -17.17 -27.28 20.04
C VAL A 328 -16.32 -26.63 21.13
N LYS A 329 -15.70 -27.45 21.99
CA LYS A 329 -14.79 -27.02 23.07
C LYS A 329 -13.39 -27.58 22.87
N PRO A 330 -12.33 -26.92 23.37
CA PRO A 330 -10.97 -27.48 23.36
C PRO A 330 -10.92 -28.84 24.06
N VAL A 331 -10.18 -29.78 23.48
CA VAL A 331 -9.90 -31.10 24.07
C VAL A 331 -8.43 -31.11 24.48
N PRO A 332 -8.13 -31.13 25.79
CA PRO A 332 -6.76 -31.29 26.27
C PRO A 332 -6.20 -32.63 25.79
N VAL A 333 -4.95 -32.63 25.32
CA VAL A 333 -4.20 -33.85 25.00
C VAL A 333 -3.12 -34.00 26.06
N GLU A 334 -3.16 -35.10 26.82
CA GLU A 334 -2.03 -35.48 27.67
C GLU A 334 -0.94 -36.05 26.78
N VAL A 335 0.25 -35.47 26.84
CA VAL A 335 1.43 -35.95 26.10
C VAL A 335 2.29 -36.72 27.11
N GLU A 336 2.44 -38.03 26.89
CA GLU A 336 3.31 -38.92 27.71
C GLU A 336 4.80 -38.60 27.57
#